data_AF-M7A270-F1
#
_entry.id   AF-M7A270-F1
#
_cell.length_a   1.000
_cell.length_b   1.000
_cell.length_c   1.000
_cell.angle_alpha   90.00
_cell.angle_beta   90.00
_cell.angle_gamma   90.00
#
_symmetry.space_group_name_H-M   'P 1'
#
loop_
_entity.id
_entity.type
_entity.pdbx_description
1 polymer ?
#
loop_
_entity_poly.entity_id
_entity_poly.type
_entity_poly.pdbx_seq_one_letter_code
_entity_poly.pdbx_strand_id
1 'polypeptide(L)'
;MEAGSENLLPSSPTYIFLAPAHHGGLGGIYGADEWCMRKVPADLKGSPYYSYKALLADGINRRASVTGNAGDGQINWVLQASTV
;
A
#
# COMPACT_ATOMS: atom_id res chain seq x y z
N MET A 1 -30.03 15.30 -17.73
CA MET A 1 -28.78 14.94 -18.41
C MET A 1 -27.74 14.88 -17.30
N GLU A 2 -27.51 13.67 -16.79
CA GLU A 2 -26.61 13.41 -15.66
C GLU A 2 -25.17 13.62 -16.13
N ALA A 3 -24.42 14.47 -15.43
CA ALA A 3 -23.02 14.71 -15.74
C ALA A 3 -22.20 13.42 -15.53
N GLY A 4 -21.36 13.10 -16.51
CA GLY A 4 -20.67 11.83 -16.65
C GLY A 4 -19.77 11.48 -15.46
N SER A 5 -19.91 10.23 -15.03
CA SER A 5 -19.00 9.47 -14.16
C SER A 5 -17.66 9.20 -14.85
N GLU A 6 -16.94 10.25 -15.24
CA GLU A 6 -15.61 10.13 -15.85
C GLU A 6 -14.58 10.86 -14.99
N ASN A 7 -14.33 10.38 -13.77
CA ASN A 7 -13.11 10.73 -13.02
C ASN A 7 -12.85 9.85 -11.77
N LEU A 8 -13.26 8.57 -11.80
CA LEU A 8 -13.03 7.64 -10.67
C LEU A 8 -11.80 6.74 -10.80
N LEU A 9 -11.03 6.85 -11.88
CA LEU A 9 -9.81 6.05 -12.04
C LEU A 9 -8.63 6.82 -11.45
N PRO A 10 -7.88 6.25 -10.48
CA PRO A 10 -6.70 6.89 -9.94
C PRO A 10 -5.72 7.20 -11.09
N SER A 11 -5.20 8.44 -11.09
CA SER A 11 -4.38 9.04 -12.16
C SER A 11 -3.07 8.30 -12.47
N SER A 12 -2.77 7.21 -11.78
CA SER A 12 -1.63 6.33 -12.02
C SER A 12 -1.92 4.91 -11.49
N PRO A 13 -1.50 3.85 -12.21
CA PRO A 13 -1.64 2.48 -11.73
C PRO A 13 -0.86 2.26 -10.41
N THR A 14 -1.49 1.58 -9.45
CA THR A 14 -0.84 1.13 -8.22
C THR A 14 -0.29 -0.29 -8.42
N TYR A 15 0.97 -0.52 -8.05
CA TYR A 15 1.64 -1.80 -8.23
C TYR A 15 1.91 -2.49 -6.90
N ILE A 16 1.73 -3.81 -6.87
CA ILE A 16 2.22 -4.69 -5.79
C ILE A 16 3.40 -5.48 -6.36
N PHE A 17 4.48 -5.56 -5.61
CA PHE A 17 5.63 -6.39 -5.94
C PHE A 17 6.09 -7.18 -4.71
N LEU A 18 6.84 -8.25 -4.96
CA LEU A 18 7.47 -9.04 -3.91
C LEU A 18 8.89 -8.53 -3.68
N ALA A 19 9.15 -8.03 -2.47
CA ALA A 19 10.53 -7.76 -2.04
C ALA A 19 11.28 -9.09 -1.81
N PRO A 20 12.62 -9.12 -1.94
CA PRO A 20 13.41 -10.28 -1.57
C PRO A 20 13.14 -10.73 -0.14
N ALA A 21 13.22 -12.03 0.08
CA ALA A 21 13.01 -12.64 1.39
C ALA A 21 13.92 -12.01 2.45
N HIS A 22 13.35 -11.79 3.63
CA HIS A 22 14.04 -11.27 4.80
C HIS A 22 13.44 -11.95 6.05
N HIS A 23 14.21 -12.02 7.12
CA HIS A 23 13.71 -12.49 8.41
C HIS A 23 12.81 -11.40 9.06
N GLY A 24 12.29 -11.66 10.26
CA GLY A 24 11.69 -10.58 11.06
C GLY A 24 12.73 -9.52 11.47
N GLY A 25 12.32 -8.56 12.29
CA GLY A 25 13.26 -7.62 12.94
C GLY A 25 13.66 -6.40 12.10
N LEU A 26 12.81 -5.95 11.17
CA LEU A 26 13.03 -4.75 10.36
C LEU A 26 12.87 -3.43 11.14
N GLY A 27 12.89 -3.44 12.49
CA GLY A 27 12.64 -2.22 13.28
C GLY A 27 11.19 -1.72 13.23
N GLY A 28 10.24 -2.60 12.90
CA GLY A 28 8.82 -2.27 12.80
C GLY A 28 8.37 -1.88 11.39
N ILE A 29 7.18 -1.29 11.28
CA ILE A 29 6.55 -1.00 9.98
C ILE A 29 7.36 -0.02 9.14
N TYR A 30 8.06 0.93 9.79
CA TYR A 30 8.87 1.94 9.11
C TYR A 30 10.08 1.33 8.39
N GLY A 31 10.83 0.44 9.04
CA GLY A 31 11.95 -0.23 8.38
C GLY A 31 11.49 -1.30 7.39
N ALA A 32 10.28 -1.84 7.54
CA ALA A 32 9.66 -2.66 6.49
C ALA A 32 9.33 -1.83 5.23
N ASP A 33 8.75 -0.63 5.40
CA ASP A 33 8.53 0.31 4.31
C ASP A 33 9.87 0.68 3.62
N GLU A 34 10.92 0.99 4.39
CA GLU A 34 12.26 1.29 3.87
C GLU A 34 12.87 0.12 3.08
N TRP A 35 12.72 -1.11 3.58
CA TRP A 35 13.17 -2.31 2.89
C TRP A 35 12.50 -2.44 1.51
N CYS A 36 11.18 -2.27 1.44
CA CYS A 36 10.44 -2.29 0.19
C CYS A 36 10.93 -1.19 -0.77
N MET A 37 11.06 0.06 -0.31
CA MET A 37 11.54 1.18 -1.14
C MET A 37 12.91 0.89 -1.76
N ARG A 38 13.83 0.24 -1.03
CA ARG A 38 15.16 -0.12 -1.52
C ARG A 38 15.17 -1.28 -2.53
N LYS A 39 14.08 -2.05 -2.64
CA LYS A 39 13.98 -3.29 -3.42
C LYS A 39 12.97 -3.23 -4.56
N VAL A 40 12.50 -2.03 -4.89
CA VAL A 40 11.61 -1.81 -6.05
C VAL A 40 12.28 -2.33 -7.33
N PRO A 41 11.62 -3.25 -8.06
CA PRO A 41 12.07 -3.74 -9.37
C PRO A 41 12.35 -2.59 -10.35
N ALA A 42 13.37 -2.74 -11.21
CA ALA A 42 13.83 -1.65 -12.07
C ALA A 42 12.77 -1.17 -13.07
N ASP A 43 11.92 -2.09 -13.53
CA ASP A 43 10.75 -1.85 -14.38
C ASP A 43 9.64 -1.06 -13.68
N LEU A 44 9.66 -0.96 -12.34
CA LEU A 44 8.70 -0.20 -11.55
C LEU A 44 9.26 1.13 -11.02
N LYS A 45 10.54 1.46 -11.28
CA LYS A 45 11.22 2.66 -10.76
C LYS A 45 10.72 4.02 -11.31
N GLY A 46 9.65 4.03 -12.11
CA GLY A 46 9.02 5.25 -12.64
C GLY A 46 8.00 5.92 -11.71
N SER A 47 7.55 5.24 -10.66
CA SER A 47 6.73 5.81 -9.58
C SER A 47 7.66 6.22 -8.44
N PRO A 48 7.45 7.36 -7.74
CA PRO A 48 8.45 7.92 -6.83
C PRO A 48 8.98 6.84 -5.89
N TYR A 49 10.31 6.68 -5.86
CA TYR A 49 11.04 5.72 -5.02
C TYR A 49 10.57 5.67 -3.56
N TYR A 50 9.95 6.76 -3.10
CA TYR A 50 9.43 6.99 -1.75
C TYR A 50 7.93 6.65 -1.55
N SER A 51 7.26 6.07 -2.56
CA SER A 51 5.80 5.83 -2.51
C SER A 51 5.41 4.40 -2.15
N TYR A 52 6.34 3.45 -2.11
CA TYR A 52 6.03 2.06 -1.78
C TYR A 52 6.02 1.82 -0.27
N LYS A 53 5.02 1.08 0.19
CA LYS A 53 4.84 0.69 1.59
C LYS A 53 4.73 -0.83 1.69
N ALA A 54 5.20 -1.40 2.79
CA ALA A 54 5.14 -2.83 3.04
C ALA A 54 3.69 -3.28 3.29
N LEU A 55 3.27 -4.33 2.60
CA LEU A 55 1.99 -5.01 2.82
C LEU A 55 2.10 -5.93 4.05
N LEU A 56 2.04 -5.32 5.23
CA LEU A 56 2.08 -6.01 6.53
C LEU A 56 1.05 -5.40 7.46
N ALA A 57 0.16 -6.21 8.03
CA ALA A 57 -0.79 -5.78 9.05
C ALA A 57 -0.26 -6.12 10.44
N ASP A 58 -0.25 -5.15 11.34
CA ASP A 58 0.13 -5.34 12.76
C ASP A 58 -1.01 -4.98 13.73
N GLY A 59 -2.14 -4.46 13.22
CA GLY A 59 -3.30 -4.07 14.01
C GLY A 59 -3.15 -2.75 14.78
N ILE A 60 -1.94 -2.17 14.82
CA ILE A 60 -1.60 -0.94 15.55
C ILE A 60 -1.25 0.19 14.58
N ASN A 61 -0.24 -0.02 13.73
CA ASN A 61 0.23 0.96 12.76
C ASN A 61 -0.38 0.74 11.37
N ARG A 62 -0.81 -0.49 11.06
CA ARG A 62 -1.44 -0.85 9.80
C ARG A 62 -2.54 -1.89 10.02
N ARG A 63 -3.76 -1.55 9.62
CA ARG A 63 -4.96 -2.37 9.82
C ARG A 63 -5.92 -2.29 8.65
N ALA A 64 -6.37 -3.44 8.15
CA ALA A 64 -7.35 -3.53 7.07
C ALA A 64 -8.80 -3.33 7.56
N SER A 65 -9.16 -3.95 8.69
CA SER A 65 -10.50 -3.82 9.29
C SER A 65 -10.44 -4.02 10.81
N VAL A 66 -11.37 -3.43 11.56
CA VAL A 66 -11.62 -3.80 12.98
C VAL A 66 -12.59 -4.98 13.06
N THR A 67 -13.55 -5.04 12.14
CA THR A 67 -14.55 -6.10 12.04
C THR A 67 -14.21 -7.01 10.85
N GLY A 68 -14.30 -8.33 11.03
CA GLY A 68 -14.04 -9.28 9.95
C GLY A 68 -14.92 -9.00 8.71
N ASN A 69 -14.29 -8.85 7.54
CA ASN A 69 -14.92 -8.63 6.23
C ASN A 69 -15.74 -7.33 6.08
N ALA A 70 -15.68 -6.39 7.04
CA ALA A 70 -16.44 -5.15 6.94
C ALA A 70 -15.72 -4.04 6.16
N GLY A 71 -14.39 -4.05 6.17
CA GLY A 71 -13.60 -2.94 5.65
C GLY A 71 -13.81 -1.66 6.46
N ASP A 72 -13.84 -1.73 7.78
CA ASP A 72 -14.04 -0.62 8.73
C ASP A 72 -12.80 -0.30 9.59
N GLY A 73 -12.59 0.98 9.94
CA GLY A 73 -11.51 1.37 10.85
C GLY A 73 -10.10 1.12 10.32
N GLN A 74 -9.87 1.33 9.02
CA GLN A 74 -8.55 1.23 8.40
C GLN A 74 -7.56 2.17 9.09
N ILE A 75 -6.32 1.71 9.23
CA ILE A 75 -5.19 2.54 9.62
C ILE A 75 -4.11 2.32 8.58
N ASN A 76 -3.72 3.38 7.87
CA ASN A 76 -2.60 3.39 6.91
C ASN A 76 -2.60 2.14 5.99
N TRP A 77 -3.79 1.69 5.57
CA TRP A 77 -3.95 0.43 4.87
C TRP A 77 -3.58 0.59 3.39
N VAL A 78 -2.62 -0.19 2.92
CA VAL A 78 -2.00 0.01 1.60
C VAL A 78 -2.83 -0.55 0.44
N LEU A 79 -3.79 -1.43 0.73
CA LEU A 79 -4.79 -1.90 -0.25
C LEU A 79 -6.13 -1.20 -0.08
N GLN A 80 -6.18 -0.11 0.68
CA GLN A 80 -7.38 0.71 0.72
C GLN A 80 -7.63 1.18 -0.70
N ALA A 81 -8.81 0.83 -1.24
CA ALA A 81 -9.19 1.32 -2.54
C ALA A 81 -9.11 2.85 -2.52
N SER A 82 -8.39 3.42 -3.48
CA SER A 82 -8.41 4.86 -3.71
C SER A 82 -9.75 5.20 -4.38
N THR A 83 -10.84 5.08 -3.62
CA THR A 83 -12.16 5.55 -4.05
C THR A 83 -12.14 7.06 -3.95
N VAL A 84 -12.14 7.74 -5.09
CA VAL A 84 -12.59 9.14 -5.15
C VAL A 84 -14.11 9.21 -5.04
#